data_AF-A0A6I2SMJ0-F1
#
_entry.id   AF-A0A6I2SMJ0-F1
#
_cell.length_a   1.000
_cell.length_b   1.000
_cell.length_c   1.000
_cell.angle_alpha   90.00
_cell.angle_beta   90.00
_cell.angle_gamma   90.00
#
_symmetry.space_group_name_H-M   'P 1'
#
loop_
_entity.id
_entity.type
_entity.pdbx_description
1 polymer ?
#
loop_
_entity_poly.entity_id
_entity_poly.type
_entity_poly.pdbx_seq_one_letter_code
_entity_poly.pdbx_strand_id
1 'polypeptide(L)'
;MKRIVPIIWLLCCLLVCAAPGCATQHRLADGTSRGITRVGHSIQVGAFREVKNAERLTARLQEKGIEAFYFRKDDGLYAVRFGDFPSREAARQEARKLVKERLLTFFFIASPREQVLKQGQRTEIHKPSAPVSVKKPSGDMGGVAARTAERFVGIPYRWGGDTVVEGMDCSGFVRAVYNLCGVNIPRTSREQFRVGEGVGRADLQDGDLVFFGSSEESINHVGIYVGAGKFVHAPRRGEEIRVSALDETYFAKRFMGGRRYF
;
A
#
# COMPACT_ATOMS: atom_id res chain seq x y z
N MET A 1 -45.53 76.99 40.34
CA MET A 1 -45.86 76.66 38.93
C MET A 1 -44.61 76.85 38.06
N LYS A 2 -43.85 75.77 37.82
CA LYS A 2 -42.77 75.70 36.82
C LYS A 2 -42.73 74.27 36.27
N ARG A 3 -42.78 74.13 34.95
CA ARG A 3 -42.81 72.88 34.17
C ARG A 3 -41.42 72.27 34.10
N ILE A 4 -41.27 70.95 34.33
CA ILE A 4 -40.13 70.15 33.84
C ILE A 4 -40.60 68.75 33.40
N VAL A 5 -40.20 68.45 32.16
CA VAL A 5 -40.19 67.26 31.29
C VAL A 5 -40.21 65.86 31.96
N PRO A 6 -40.93 64.85 31.41
CA PRO A 6 -40.85 63.46 31.86
C PRO A 6 -39.71 62.70 31.17
N ILE A 7 -38.97 61.94 31.97
CA ILE A 7 -37.88 61.03 31.56
C ILE A 7 -38.49 59.71 31.08
N ILE A 8 -38.21 59.38 29.82
CA ILE A 8 -38.56 58.12 29.15
C ILE A 8 -37.62 57.02 29.65
N TRP A 9 -38.16 55.98 30.27
CA TRP A 9 -37.42 54.77 30.62
C TRP A 9 -37.37 53.81 29.42
N LEU A 10 -36.15 53.65 28.88
CA LEU A 10 -35.80 52.74 27.80
C LEU A 10 -35.45 51.37 28.42
N LEU A 11 -36.31 50.36 28.27
CA LEU A 11 -36.01 48.99 28.70
C LEU A 11 -35.56 48.15 27.50
N CYS A 12 -34.29 47.75 27.58
CA CYS A 12 -33.49 47.06 26.58
C CYS A 12 -33.98 45.61 26.38
N CYS A 13 -34.61 45.31 25.23
CA CYS A 13 -34.82 43.95 24.77
C CYS A 13 -33.60 43.49 23.96
N LEU A 14 -32.82 42.58 24.54
CA LEU A 14 -31.76 41.82 23.87
C LEU A 14 -32.37 40.94 22.76
N LEU A 15 -32.31 41.42 21.51
CA LEU A 15 -32.51 40.60 20.32
C LEU A 15 -31.26 39.74 20.09
N VAL A 16 -31.41 38.44 20.30
CA VAL A 16 -30.44 37.43 19.85
C VAL A 16 -30.57 37.31 18.33
N CYS A 17 -29.62 37.87 17.59
CA CYS A 17 -29.49 37.69 16.16
C CYS A 17 -29.08 36.23 15.86
N ALA A 18 -30.05 35.40 15.44
CA ALA A 18 -29.76 34.14 14.77
C ALA A 18 -29.37 34.45 13.31
N ALA A 19 -28.07 34.55 13.03
CA ALA A 19 -27.57 34.55 11.66
C ALA A 19 -27.61 33.10 11.12
N PRO A 20 -28.11 32.86 9.89
CA PRO A 20 -27.94 31.57 9.25
C PRO A 20 -26.46 31.40 8.94
N GLY A 21 -25.80 30.51 9.67
CA GLY A 21 -24.44 30.09 9.41
C GLY A 21 -24.37 29.48 8.01
N CYS A 22 -23.89 30.28 7.06
CA CYS A 22 -23.37 29.80 5.79
C CYS A 22 -22.13 28.96 6.13
N ALA A 23 -22.33 27.67 6.42
CA ALA A 23 -21.26 26.72 6.64
C ALA A 23 -20.62 26.41 5.28
N THR A 24 -19.68 27.28 4.96
CA THR A 24 -18.59 27.14 3.99
C THR A 24 -18.28 25.67 3.71
N GLN A 25 -18.42 25.28 2.44
CA GLN A 25 -17.83 24.06 1.90
C GLN A 25 -16.41 23.91 2.43
N HIS A 26 -16.22 22.95 3.34
CA HIS A 26 -14.89 22.55 3.76
C HIS A 26 -14.23 21.90 2.56
N ARG A 27 -13.47 22.73 1.85
CA ARG A 27 -12.65 22.42 0.70
C ARG A 27 -11.85 21.15 1.00
N LEU A 28 -12.18 20.08 0.29
CA LEU A 28 -11.37 18.86 0.18
C LEU A 28 -10.00 19.29 -0.38
N ALA A 29 -9.01 19.42 0.50
CA ALA A 29 -7.63 19.62 0.16
C ALA A 29 -6.79 18.62 0.95
N ASP A 30 -6.33 17.61 0.22
CA ASP A 30 -5.30 16.61 0.53
C ASP A 30 -5.60 15.59 1.64
N GLY A 31 -6.45 14.62 1.30
CA GLY A 31 -6.63 13.38 2.06
C GLY A 31 -5.54 12.36 1.77
N THR A 32 -4.32 12.57 2.26
CA THR A 32 -3.47 11.42 2.63
C THR A 32 -4.14 10.72 3.80
N SER A 33 -4.88 9.64 3.53
CA SER A 33 -5.41 8.73 4.55
C SER A 33 -4.31 8.39 5.54
N ARG A 34 -4.46 8.79 6.81
CA ARG A 34 -3.47 8.60 7.89
C ARG A 34 -2.81 7.22 7.78
N GLY A 35 -1.56 7.12 7.34
CA GLY A 35 -0.81 5.85 7.29
C GLY A 35 -0.67 5.17 5.92
N ILE A 36 -1.23 5.71 4.84
CA ILE A 36 -0.93 5.25 3.47
C ILE A 36 -0.10 6.34 2.78
N THR A 37 1.09 5.97 2.30
CA THR A 37 1.95 6.88 1.53
C THR A 37 2.39 6.23 0.23
N ARG A 38 2.69 7.04 -0.78
CA ARG A 38 3.34 6.53 -1.99
C ARG A 38 4.83 6.40 -1.72
N VAL A 39 5.40 5.29 -2.16
CA VAL A 39 6.85 5.11 -2.13
C VAL A 39 7.47 6.12 -3.10
N GLY A 40 8.49 6.83 -2.61
CA GLY A 40 9.36 7.68 -3.40
C GLY A 40 10.26 6.88 -4.34
N HIS A 41 11.42 7.44 -4.64
CA HIS A 41 12.43 6.74 -5.42
C HIS A 41 12.98 5.59 -4.60
N SER A 42 13.24 4.45 -5.23
CA SER A 42 13.84 3.29 -4.58
C SER A 42 15.10 2.85 -5.33
N ILE A 43 16.01 2.21 -4.61
CA ILE A 43 17.20 1.61 -5.18
C ILE A 43 16.86 0.16 -5.52
N GLN A 44 17.13 -0.24 -6.76
CA GLN A 44 16.98 -1.61 -7.23
C GLN A 44 18.34 -2.18 -7.64
N VAL A 45 18.61 -3.40 -7.22
CA VAL A 45 19.88 -4.09 -7.46
C VAL A 45 19.63 -5.44 -8.10
N GLY A 46 20.46 -5.73 -9.10
CA GLY A 46 20.60 -7.04 -9.71
C GLY A 46 19.68 -7.34 -10.89
N ALA A 47 19.84 -8.58 -11.33
CA ALA A 47 18.98 -9.38 -12.19
C ALA A 47 19.47 -10.83 -11.96
N PHE A 48 19.36 -11.30 -10.72
CA PHE A 48 19.99 -12.52 -10.25
C PHE A 48 19.30 -13.74 -10.86
N ARG A 49 20.08 -14.68 -11.41
CA ARG A 49 19.54 -15.96 -11.89
C ARG A 49 19.19 -16.91 -10.75
N GLU A 50 19.99 -16.89 -9.68
CA GLU A 50 19.79 -17.71 -8.49
C GLU A 50 19.18 -16.88 -7.36
N VAL A 51 18.09 -17.38 -6.77
CA VAL A 51 17.40 -16.74 -5.64
C VAL A 51 18.34 -16.48 -4.47
N LYS A 52 19.24 -17.44 -4.16
CA LYS A 52 20.22 -17.33 -3.06
C LYS A 52 21.11 -16.10 -3.13
N ASN A 53 21.37 -15.56 -4.32
CA ASN A 53 22.13 -14.32 -4.47
C ASN A 53 21.33 -13.10 -4.03
N ALA A 54 20.04 -13.04 -4.41
CA ALA A 54 19.14 -11.98 -3.98
C ALA A 54 18.92 -12.03 -2.47
N GLU A 55 18.72 -13.23 -1.91
CA GLU A 55 18.58 -13.48 -0.48
C GLU A 55 19.77 -12.95 0.34
N ARG A 56 20.99 -13.30 -0.06
CA ARG A 56 22.21 -12.83 0.63
C ARG A 56 22.34 -11.32 0.60
N LEU A 57 22.01 -10.68 -0.52
CA LEU A 57 22.05 -9.22 -0.61
C LEU A 57 20.99 -8.58 0.29
N THR A 58 19.76 -9.09 0.25
CA THR A 58 18.67 -8.61 1.12
C THR A 58 19.05 -8.74 2.60
N ALA A 59 19.57 -9.88 3.04
CA ALA A 59 20.01 -10.10 4.41
C ALA A 59 21.09 -9.10 4.84
N ARG A 60 22.13 -8.89 4.01
CA ARG A 60 23.20 -7.90 4.28
C ARG A 60 22.69 -6.47 4.40
N LEU A 61 21.66 -6.09 3.64
CA LEU A 61 21.02 -4.78 3.74
C LEU A 61 20.20 -4.67 5.04
N GLN A 62 19.44 -5.72 5.38
CA GLN A 62 18.63 -5.75 6.60
C GLN A 62 19.47 -5.77 7.88
N GLU A 63 20.63 -6.43 7.89
CA GLU A 63 21.63 -6.35 8.97
C GLU A 63 22.12 -4.91 9.21
N LYS A 64 22.02 -4.03 8.21
CA LYS A 64 22.33 -2.60 8.31
C LYS A 64 21.11 -1.75 8.66
N GLY A 65 19.98 -2.36 8.98
CA GLY A 65 18.72 -1.67 9.27
C GLY A 65 18.02 -1.13 8.02
N ILE A 66 18.39 -1.61 6.82
CA ILE A 66 17.76 -1.20 5.57
C ILE A 66 16.62 -2.15 5.25
N GLU A 67 15.39 -1.61 5.21
CA GLU A 67 14.22 -2.37 4.77
C GLU A 67 14.32 -2.67 3.27
N ALA A 68 14.62 -3.94 2.97
CA ALA A 68 14.86 -4.44 1.62
C ALA A 68 14.00 -5.67 1.33
N PHE A 69 13.50 -5.76 0.10
CA PHE A 69 12.68 -6.87 -0.39
C PHE A 69 13.28 -7.38 -1.68
N TYR A 70 13.36 -8.70 -1.87
CA TYR A 70 13.60 -9.25 -3.19
C TYR A 70 12.30 -9.77 -3.81
N PHE A 71 12.25 -9.78 -5.13
CA PHE A 71 11.11 -10.27 -5.88
C PHE A 71 11.57 -10.90 -7.20
N ARG A 72 10.79 -11.86 -7.69
CA ARG A 72 10.97 -12.45 -9.01
C ARG A 72 10.34 -11.54 -10.06
N LYS A 73 11.08 -11.20 -11.11
CA LYS A 73 10.65 -10.45 -12.29
C LYS A 73 10.02 -11.39 -13.33
N ASP A 74 9.36 -10.80 -14.33
CA ASP A 74 8.64 -11.54 -15.38
C ASP A 74 9.59 -12.34 -16.29
N ASP A 75 10.85 -11.91 -16.40
CA ASP A 75 11.92 -12.62 -17.10
C ASP A 75 12.52 -13.78 -16.28
N GLY A 76 11.95 -14.07 -15.11
CA GLY A 76 12.38 -15.13 -14.20
C GLY A 76 13.58 -14.76 -13.34
N LEU A 77 14.16 -13.57 -13.50
CA LEU A 77 15.30 -13.09 -12.69
C LEU A 77 14.82 -12.48 -11.38
N TYR A 78 15.66 -12.51 -10.36
CA TYR A 78 15.37 -11.88 -9.07
C TYR A 78 16.00 -10.49 -9.00
N ALA A 79 15.32 -9.56 -8.34
CA ALA A 79 15.85 -8.23 -8.05
C ALA A 79 15.60 -7.90 -6.58
N VAL A 80 16.49 -7.09 -5.99
CA VAL A 80 16.33 -6.55 -4.63
C VAL A 80 15.96 -5.08 -4.75
N ARG A 81 14.96 -4.62 -4.02
CA ARG A 81 14.53 -3.22 -3.94
C ARG A 81 14.47 -2.76 -2.49
N PHE A 82 14.90 -1.52 -2.27
CA PHE A 82 14.88 -0.91 -0.94
C PHE A 82 14.86 0.61 -1.03
N GLY A 83 14.47 1.23 0.09
CA GLY A 83 14.48 2.67 0.29
C GLY A 83 13.27 3.41 -0.28
N ASP A 84 12.99 4.53 0.34
CA ASP A 84 11.90 5.46 0.03
C ASP A 84 12.49 6.87 0.06
N PHE A 85 12.99 7.32 -1.08
CA PHE A 85 13.74 8.56 -1.19
C PHE A 85 12.91 9.66 -1.85
N PRO A 86 12.95 10.90 -1.33
CA PRO A 86 12.15 12.01 -1.86
C PRO A 86 12.55 12.39 -3.29
N SER A 87 13.78 12.09 -3.72
CA SER A 87 14.27 12.38 -5.06
C SER A 87 15.18 11.29 -5.59
N ARG A 88 15.32 11.26 -6.92
CA ARG A 88 16.25 10.38 -7.62
C ARG A 88 17.67 10.63 -7.17
N GLU A 89 18.03 11.90 -6.93
CA GLU A 89 19.34 12.34 -6.47
C GLU A 89 19.64 11.83 -5.06
N ALA A 90 18.68 11.91 -4.14
CA ALA A 90 18.82 11.35 -2.79
C ALA A 90 19.05 9.83 -2.84
N ALA A 91 18.25 9.11 -3.63
CA ALA A 91 18.42 7.68 -3.85
C ALA A 91 19.80 7.33 -4.44
N ARG A 92 20.28 8.12 -5.41
CA ARG A 92 21.62 7.93 -6.00
C ARG A 92 22.73 8.18 -5.00
N GLN A 93 22.62 9.22 -4.17
CA GLN A 93 23.63 9.52 -3.17
C GLN A 93 23.74 8.36 -2.18
N GLU A 94 22.62 7.84 -1.71
CA GLU A 94 22.60 6.68 -0.80
C GLU A 94 23.15 5.43 -1.47
N ALA A 95 22.73 5.12 -2.71
CA ALA A 95 23.27 3.99 -3.45
C ALA A 95 24.81 4.08 -3.64
N ARG A 96 25.34 5.28 -3.88
CA ARG A 96 26.79 5.51 -4.00
C ARG A 96 27.53 5.28 -2.68
N LYS A 97 26.93 5.62 -1.53
CA LYS A 97 27.51 5.27 -0.21
C LYS A 97 27.61 3.77 -0.05
N LEU A 98 26.54 3.04 -0.36
CA LEU A 98 26.51 1.58 -0.26
C LEU A 98 27.48 0.90 -1.26
N VAL A 99 27.73 1.50 -2.42
CA VAL A 99 28.81 1.06 -3.33
C VAL A 99 30.19 1.28 -2.70
N LYS A 100 30.44 2.45 -2.09
CA LYS A 100 31.71 2.75 -1.40
C LYS A 100 31.96 1.78 -0.24
N GLU A 101 30.91 1.38 0.46
CA GLU A 101 30.93 0.37 1.53
C GLU A 101 31.00 -1.07 1.02
N ARG A 102 31.08 -1.29 -0.30
CA ARG A 102 31.12 -2.61 -0.94
C ARG A 102 29.90 -3.49 -0.62
N LEU A 103 28.77 -2.87 -0.34
CA LEU A 103 27.47 -3.54 -0.22
C LEU A 103 26.83 -3.76 -1.58
N LEU A 104 27.00 -2.82 -2.51
CA LEU A 104 26.45 -2.90 -3.87
C LEU A 104 27.57 -2.85 -4.91
N THR A 105 27.34 -3.50 -6.05
CA THR A 105 28.21 -3.39 -7.23
C THR A 105 27.57 -2.56 -8.34
N PHE A 106 26.29 -2.82 -8.62
CA PHE A 106 25.49 -2.09 -9.62
C PHE A 106 24.13 -1.77 -9.04
N PHE A 107 23.55 -0.63 -9.44
CA PHE A 107 22.21 -0.25 -9.00
C PHE A 107 21.48 0.53 -10.10
N PHE A 108 20.16 0.48 -10.02
CA PHE A 108 19.23 1.30 -10.78
C PHE A 108 18.34 2.07 -9.81
N ILE A 109 17.95 3.30 -10.16
CA ILE A 109 17.00 4.06 -9.35
C ILE A 109 15.63 3.92 -9.97
N ALA A 110 14.75 3.17 -9.31
CA ALA A 110 13.38 3.02 -9.72
C ALA A 110 12.59 4.27 -9.31
N SER A 111 11.99 4.93 -10.30
CA SER A 111 11.07 6.04 -10.05
C SER A 111 9.69 5.51 -9.60
N PRO A 112 8.93 6.29 -8.81
CA PRO A 112 7.54 5.97 -8.44
C PRO A 112 6.62 5.70 -9.64
N ARG A 113 6.98 6.21 -10.83
CA ARG A 113 6.18 6.13 -12.08
C ARG A 113 6.60 5.00 -13.02
N GLU A 114 7.88 4.63 -13.09
CA GLU A 114 8.32 3.48 -13.88
C GLU A 114 7.81 2.14 -13.32
N GLN A 115 7.45 2.12 -12.03
CA GLN A 115 6.75 1.00 -11.38
C GLN A 115 5.42 0.67 -12.07
N VAL A 116 4.74 1.67 -12.65
CA VAL A 116 3.40 1.55 -13.26
C VAL A 116 3.47 1.25 -14.76
N LEU A 117 4.52 1.69 -15.46
CA LEU A 117 4.49 1.79 -16.94
C LEU A 117 5.07 0.57 -17.68
N LYS A 118 5.99 -0.21 -17.09
CA LYS A 118 6.62 -1.35 -17.80
C LYS A 118 5.71 -2.55 -18.02
N GLN A 119 4.54 -2.62 -17.37
CA GLN A 119 3.59 -3.72 -17.54
C GLN A 119 2.47 -3.43 -18.57
N GLY A 120 2.29 -2.18 -19.00
CA GLY A 120 1.24 -1.81 -19.96
C GLY A 120 1.65 -1.74 -21.44
N GLN A 121 2.92 -2.04 -21.77
CA GLN A 121 3.49 -1.74 -23.10
C GLN A 121 3.96 -2.98 -23.89
N ARG A 122 3.40 -4.17 -23.64
CA ARG A 122 3.72 -5.36 -24.46
C ARG A 122 2.48 -5.94 -25.15
N THR A 123 1.98 -5.18 -26.12
CA THR A 123 1.14 -5.49 -27.31
C THR A 123 0.56 -4.14 -27.73
N GLU A 124 0.69 -3.57 -28.93
CA GLU A 124 0.74 -4.12 -30.29
C GLU A 124 1.47 -3.14 -31.23
N ILE A 125 2.12 -3.66 -32.28
CA ILE A 125 2.50 -2.89 -33.46
C ILE A 125 1.34 -2.98 -34.45
N HIS A 126 0.53 -1.91 -34.56
CA HIS A 126 -0.25 -1.60 -35.77
C HIS A 126 -0.45 -0.08 -35.92
N LYS A 127 -0.24 0.40 -37.15
CA LYS A 127 -0.30 1.81 -37.60
C LYS A 127 -1.78 2.28 -37.79
N PRO A 128 -2.09 3.57 -38.04
CA PRO A 128 -3.10 4.30 -37.27
C PRO A 128 -4.36 4.67 -38.07
N SER A 129 -5.51 4.77 -37.38
CA SER A 129 -6.68 5.49 -37.88
C SER A 129 -7.50 6.12 -36.74
N ALA A 130 -7.60 7.46 -36.81
CA ALA A 130 -8.55 8.38 -36.16
C ALA A 130 -8.42 8.66 -34.63
N PRO A 131 -8.74 9.90 -34.17
CA PRO A 131 -8.41 10.39 -32.85
C PRO A 131 -9.43 9.91 -31.82
N VAL A 132 -9.06 8.90 -31.04
CA VAL A 132 -9.83 8.51 -29.85
C VAL A 132 -9.40 9.40 -28.69
N SER A 133 -10.39 10.06 -28.09
CA SER A 133 -10.31 10.89 -26.89
C SER A 133 -9.46 10.22 -25.81
N VAL A 134 -8.43 10.94 -25.33
CA VAL A 134 -7.42 10.47 -24.39
C VAL A 134 -8.07 10.23 -23.01
N LYS A 135 -8.44 8.97 -22.71
CA LYS A 135 -8.58 8.52 -21.32
C LYS A 135 -7.19 8.23 -20.74
N LYS A 136 -6.88 8.92 -19.64
CA LYS A 136 -5.68 8.77 -18.81
C LYS A 136 -5.51 7.29 -18.41
N PRO A 137 -4.35 6.64 -18.61
CA PRO A 137 -4.15 5.27 -18.15
C PRO A 137 -3.85 5.28 -16.64
N SER A 138 -4.86 5.03 -15.81
CA SER A 138 -4.64 4.48 -14.47
C SER A 138 -4.45 2.97 -14.64
N GLY A 139 -3.21 2.48 -14.59
CA GLY A 139 -2.93 1.05 -14.71
C GLY A 139 -3.63 0.23 -13.62
N ASP A 140 -3.94 -1.02 -13.92
CA ASP A 140 -4.54 -2.03 -13.04
C ASP A 140 -3.59 -2.41 -11.87
N MET A 141 -3.35 -1.47 -10.96
CA MET A 141 -2.42 -1.66 -9.83
C MET A 141 -2.91 -2.76 -8.87
N GLY A 142 -4.23 -2.93 -8.75
CA GLY A 142 -4.85 -4.03 -8.01
C GLY A 142 -4.44 -5.40 -8.57
N GLY A 143 -4.60 -5.61 -9.89
CA GLY A 143 -4.14 -6.81 -10.54
C GLY A 143 -2.61 -7.00 -10.49
N VAL A 144 -1.82 -5.90 -10.53
CA VAL A 144 -0.36 -6.00 -10.28
C VAL A 144 -0.08 -6.55 -8.88
N ALA A 145 -0.76 -6.03 -7.86
CA ALA A 145 -0.59 -6.48 -6.48
C ALA A 145 -1.00 -7.95 -6.31
N ALA A 146 -2.12 -8.37 -6.89
CA ALA A 146 -2.58 -9.76 -6.88
C ALA A 146 -1.54 -10.70 -7.51
N ARG A 147 -1.07 -10.43 -8.73
CA ARG A 147 -0.03 -11.22 -9.40
C ARG A 147 1.32 -11.19 -8.68
N THR A 148 1.61 -10.11 -7.96
CA THR A 148 2.82 -9.99 -7.15
C THR A 148 2.71 -10.86 -5.90
N ALA A 149 1.55 -10.87 -5.24
CA ALA A 149 1.25 -11.72 -4.08
C ALA A 149 1.46 -13.20 -4.38
N GLU A 150 1.03 -13.68 -5.55
CA GLU A 150 1.21 -15.08 -5.97
C GLU A 150 2.69 -15.50 -6.04
N ARG A 151 3.62 -14.57 -6.26
CA ARG A 151 5.07 -14.85 -6.32
C ARG A 151 5.68 -15.19 -4.96
N PHE A 152 4.94 -14.94 -3.87
CA PHE A 152 5.35 -15.21 -2.50
C PHE A 152 4.87 -16.58 -2.00
N VAL A 153 4.04 -17.30 -2.77
CA VAL A 153 3.58 -18.64 -2.39
C VAL A 153 4.76 -19.58 -2.15
N GLY A 154 4.71 -20.33 -1.04
CA GLY A 154 5.76 -21.24 -0.58
C GLY A 154 6.77 -20.64 0.42
N ILE A 155 6.71 -19.34 0.70
CA ILE A 155 7.57 -18.74 1.74
C ILE A 155 7.06 -19.16 3.13
N PRO A 156 7.93 -19.65 4.03
CA PRO A 156 7.53 -20.02 5.39
C PRO A 156 6.92 -18.87 6.18
N TYR A 157 5.94 -19.18 7.02
CA TYR A 157 5.43 -18.23 7.99
C TYR A 157 6.43 -18.01 9.13
N ARG A 158 6.66 -16.75 9.51
CA ARG A 158 7.38 -16.39 10.75
C ARG A 158 6.69 -15.22 11.43
N TRP A 159 6.30 -15.40 12.70
CA TRP A 159 5.69 -14.34 13.50
C TRP A 159 6.63 -13.12 13.60
N GLY A 160 6.13 -11.93 13.29
CA GLY A 160 6.94 -10.71 13.24
C GLY A 160 7.85 -10.62 12.01
N GLY A 161 7.95 -11.68 11.21
CA GLY A 161 8.79 -11.74 10.03
C GLY A 161 8.26 -10.87 8.90
N ASP A 162 9.17 -10.24 8.19
CA ASP A 162 8.91 -9.36 7.05
C ASP A 162 9.92 -9.60 5.91
N THR A 163 10.59 -10.76 5.92
CA THR A 163 11.60 -11.11 4.93
C THR A 163 11.31 -12.47 4.32
N VAL A 164 11.63 -12.59 3.04
CA VAL A 164 11.44 -13.80 2.25
C VAL A 164 12.31 -14.96 2.76
N VAL A 165 13.48 -14.65 3.33
CA VAL A 165 14.50 -15.62 3.78
C VAL A 165 14.12 -16.21 5.13
N GLU A 166 13.76 -15.33 6.06
CA GLU A 166 13.44 -15.71 7.43
C GLU A 166 12.00 -16.22 7.55
N GLY A 167 11.17 -15.90 6.56
CA GLY A 167 9.73 -16.08 6.59
C GLY A 167 9.00 -14.80 6.98
N MET A 168 7.70 -14.78 6.67
CA MET A 168 6.87 -13.58 6.81
C MET A 168 5.62 -13.87 7.64
N ASP A 169 5.14 -12.89 8.41
CA ASP A 169 3.79 -12.93 8.95
C ASP A 169 2.78 -12.34 7.96
N CYS A 170 1.48 -12.47 8.27
CA CYS A 170 0.41 -12.06 7.37
C CYS A 170 0.53 -10.59 6.95
N SER A 171 0.69 -9.69 7.92
CA SER A 171 0.76 -8.26 7.67
C SER A 171 2.10 -7.80 7.08
N GLY A 172 3.21 -8.48 7.39
CA GLY A 172 4.53 -8.24 6.83
C GLY A 172 4.60 -8.65 5.36
N PHE A 173 4.03 -9.80 5.02
CA PHE A 173 3.83 -10.26 3.64
C PHE A 173 3.06 -9.22 2.82
N VAL A 174 1.87 -8.83 3.31
CA VAL A 174 1.02 -7.89 2.59
C VAL A 174 1.71 -6.53 2.40
N ARG A 175 2.40 -6.03 3.43
CA ARG A 175 3.18 -4.79 3.36
C ARG A 175 4.28 -4.86 2.30
N ALA A 176 5.01 -5.97 2.20
CA ALA A 176 6.06 -6.13 1.19
C ALA A 176 5.50 -6.09 -0.24
N VAL A 177 4.38 -6.76 -0.50
CA VAL A 177 3.72 -6.74 -1.83
C VAL A 177 3.31 -5.31 -2.20
N TYR A 178 2.69 -4.58 -1.26
CA TYR A 178 2.28 -3.20 -1.50
C TYR A 178 3.45 -2.25 -1.71
N ASN A 179 4.54 -2.40 -0.96
CA ASN A 179 5.75 -1.62 -1.14
C ASN A 179 6.38 -1.86 -2.53
N LEU A 180 6.41 -3.10 -3.00
CA LEU A 180 6.84 -3.44 -4.36
C LEU A 180 5.94 -2.80 -5.43
N CYS A 181 4.66 -2.59 -5.12
CA CYS A 181 3.69 -1.86 -5.94
C CYS A 181 3.71 -0.34 -5.72
N GLY A 182 4.66 0.20 -4.96
CA GLY A 182 4.84 1.64 -4.78
C GLY A 182 3.95 2.28 -3.72
N VAL A 183 3.36 1.49 -2.81
CA VAL A 183 2.51 1.98 -1.72
C VAL A 183 3.03 1.46 -0.38
N ASN A 184 3.25 2.36 0.57
CA ASN A 184 3.52 2.00 1.95
C ASN A 184 2.21 1.93 2.72
N ILE A 185 2.06 0.87 3.50
CA ILE A 185 0.93 0.64 4.39
C ILE A 185 1.44 0.32 5.80
N PRO A 186 0.60 0.45 6.85
CA PRO A 186 0.99 0.17 8.23
C PRO A 186 1.51 -1.26 8.44
N ARG A 187 2.30 -1.48 9.51
CA ARG A 187 2.94 -2.78 9.78
C ARG A 187 1.97 -3.86 10.22
N THR A 188 0.95 -3.50 11.00
CA THR A 188 0.05 -4.48 11.62
C THR A 188 -1.28 -4.59 10.88
N SER A 189 -1.87 -5.78 10.86
CA SER A 189 -3.18 -6.02 10.22
C SER A 189 -4.29 -5.13 10.77
N ARG A 190 -4.26 -4.83 12.08
CA ARG A 190 -5.22 -3.91 12.73
C ARG A 190 -5.08 -2.48 12.22
N GLU A 191 -3.86 -1.98 12.06
CA GLU A 191 -3.65 -0.63 11.53
C GLU A 191 -3.98 -0.57 10.04
N GLN A 192 -3.62 -1.61 9.28
CA GLN A 192 -4.01 -1.74 7.87
C GLN A 192 -5.53 -1.65 7.72
N PHE A 193 -6.31 -2.39 8.53
CA PHE A 193 -7.77 -2.33 8.47
C PHE A 193 -8.38 -0.95 8.79
N ARG A 194 -7.67 -0.05 9.46
CA ARG A 194 -8.18 1.29 9.82
C ARG A 194 -7.98 2.33 8.73
N VAL A 195 -7.29 1.98 7.65
CA VAL A 195 -6.91 2.89 6.57
C VAL A 195 -7.38 2.34 5.23
N GLY A 196 -7.45 3.22 4.22
CA GLY A 196 -7.97 2.86 2.90
C GLY A 196 -9.50 2.90 2.84
N GLU A 197 -10.02 2.65 1.65
CA GLU A 197 -11.46 2.60 1.38
C GLU A 197 -12.04 1.25 1.84
N GLY A 198 -13.18 1.28 2.55
CA GLY A 198 -13.88 0.05 2.94
C GLY A 198 -14.54 -0.63 1.74
N VAL A 199 -14.32 -1.93 1.60
CA VAL A 199 -14.85 -2.73 0.49
C VAL A 199 -15.69 -3.88 1.04
N GLY A 200 -16.93 -3.99 0.57
CA GLY A 200 -17.81 -5.11 0.87
C GLY A 200 -17.38 -6.39 0.13
N ARG A 201 -17.77 -7.57 0.64
CA ARG A 201 -17.39 -8.86 0.05
C ARG A 201 -17.76 -8.98 -1.45
N ALA A 202 -18.90 -8.42 -1.85
CA ALA A 202 -19.39 -8.46 -3.23
C ALA A 202 -18.62 -7.51 -4.16
N ASP A 203 -17.94 -6.51 -3.61
CA ASP A 203 -17.24 -5.46 -4.37
C ASP A 203 -15.72 -5.66 -4.40
N LEU A 204 -15.24 -6.81 -3.90
CA LEU A 204 -13.84 -7.17 -3.88
C LEU A 204 -13.28 -7.27 -5.31
N GLN A 205 -12.17 -6.59 -5.52
CA GLN A 205 -11.38 -6.59 -6.74
C GLN A 205 -9.96 -7.06 -6.46
N ASP A 206 -9.30 -7.54 -7.49
CA ASP A 206 -7.91 -8.00 -7.41
C ASP A 206 -7.03 -6.95 -6.71
N GLY A 207 -6.23 -7.40 -5.76
CA GLY A 207 -5.36 -6.56 -4.98
C GLY A 207 -6.00 -5.99 -3.71
N ASP A 208 -7.32 -6.00 -3.54
CA ASP A 208 -7.94 -5.58 -2.27
C ASP A 208 -7.43 -6.43 -1.10
N LEU A 209 -7.25 -5.82 0.06
CA LEU A 209 -6.92 -6.55 1.28
C LEU A 209 -8.16 -7.11 1.93
N VAL A 210 -8.15 -8.38 2.29
CA VAL A 210 -9.21 -9.05 3.04
C VAL A 210 -8.78 -9.31 4.48
N PHE A 211 -9.63 -8.95 5.43
CA PHE A 211 -9.29 -9.00 6.85
C PHE A 211 -10.18 -9.95 7.62
N PHE A 212 -9.58 -10.58 8.64
CA PHE A 212 -10.26 -11.53 9.50
C PHE A 212 -10.01 -11.26 10.98
N GLY A 213 -11.01 -11.55 11.79
CA GLY A 213 -11.00 -11.26 13.22
C GLY A 213 -12.26 -11.73 13.94
N SER A 214 -12.40 -11.32 15.19
CA SER A 214 -13.65 -11.48 15.96
C SER A 214 -14.50 -10.21 16.02
N SER A 215 -13.88 -9.05 15.74
CA SER A 215 -14.50 -7.74 15.60
C SER A 215 -13.54 -6.81 14.86
N GLU A 216 -13.98 -5.59 14.53
CA GLU A 216 -13.13 -4.58 13.87
C GLU A 216 -11.94 -4.14 14.74
N GLU A 217 -12.08 -4.23 16.06
CA GLU A 217 -11.02 -3.94 17.03
C GLU A 217 -10.06 -5.12 17.20
N SER A 218 -10.53 -6.33 16.86
CA SER A 218 -9.85 -7.60 17.08
C SER A 218 -9.50 -8.30 15.76
N ILE A 219 -8.98 -7.52 14.80
CA ILE A 219 -8.35 -8.03 13.59
C ILE A 219 -7.07 -8.78 13.97
N ASN A 220 -6.95 -10.02 13.47
CA ASN A 220 -5.81 -10.88 13.74
C ASN A 220 -5.17 -11.47 12.48
N HIS A 221 -5.79 -11.29 11.31
CA HIS A 221 -5.27 -11.85 10.06
C HIS A 221 -5.64 -11.00 8.85
N VAL A 222 -4.80 -11.06 7.82
CA VAL A 222 -4.95 -10.31 6.56
C VAL A 222 -4.40 -11.13 5.39
N GLY A 223 -4.95 -10.90 4.20
CA GLY A 223 -4.39 -11.38 2.93
C GLY A 223 -4.79 -10.50 1.75
N ILE A 224 -4.29 -10.83 0.56
CA ILE A 224 -4.53 -10.07 -0.68
C ILE A 224 -5.50 -10.88 -1.54
N TYR A 225 -6.64 -10.27 -1.91
CA TYR A 225 -7.61 -10.87 -2.81
C TYR A 225 -7.03 -11.02 -4.22
N VAL A 226 -7.22 -12.19 -4.82
CA VAL A 226 -6.67 -12.55 -6.14
C VAL A 226 -7.77 -13.03 -7.08
N GLY A 227 -9.00 -12.53 -6.87
CA GLY A 227 -10.15 -12.85 -7.70
C GLY A 227 -10.84 -14.16 -7.32
N ALA A 228 -12.00 -14.39 -7.93
CA ALA A 228 -12.76 -15.65 -7.85
C ALA A 228 -12.97 -16.19 -6.41
N GLY A 229 -13.17 -15.30 -5.42
CA GLY A 229 -13.38 -15.69 -4.03
C GLY A 229 -12.12 -16.19 -3.32
N LYS A 230 -10.92 -15.96 -3.87
CA LYS A 230 -9.64 -16.45 -3.34
C LYS A 230 -8.72 -15.32 -2.90
N PHE A 231 -7.79 -15.65 -2.01
CA PHE A 231 -6.81 -14.70 -1.51
C PHE A 231 -5.49 -15.41 -1.16
N VAL A 232 -4.38 -14.68 -1.28
CA VAL A 232 -3.05 -15.14 -0.85
C VAL A 232 -2.78 -14.61 0.56
N HIS A 233 -2.24 -15.44 1.44
CA HIS A 233 -1.89 -15.05 2.80
C HIS A 233 -0.76 -15.89 3.40
N ALA A 234 -0.09 -15.36 4.42
CA ALA A 234 0.78 -16.12 5.32
C ALA A 234 -0.04 -16.63 6.53
N PRO A 235 -0.46 -17.90 6.58
CA PRO A 235 -1.50 -18.38 7.51
C PRO A 235 -1.11 -18.37 8.98
N ARG A 236 -0.07 -19.13 9.36
CA ARG A 236 0.38 -19.35 10.74
C ARG A 236 1.67 -20.16 10.79
N ARG A 237 2.26 -20.26 11.98
CA ARG A 237 3.48 -21.05 12.24
C ARG A 237 3.33 -22.49 11.75
N GLY A 238 4.38 -23.00 11.10
CA GLY A 238 4.43 -24.36 10.56
C GLY A 238 3.79 -24.51 9.16
N GLU A 239 3.33 -23.41 8.57
CA GLU A 239 2.79 -23.37 7.23
C GLU A 239 3.51 -22.30 6.39
N GLU A 240 3.22 -22.30 5.10
CA GLU A 240 3.79 -21.39 4.11
C GLU A 240 2.71 -20.48 3.53
N ILE A 241 3.14 -19.37 2.91
CA ILE A 241 2.26 -18.50 2.14
C ILE A 241 1.55 -19.33 1.07
N ARG A 242 0.22 -19.20 0.99
CA ARG A 242 -0.61 -20.00 0.08
C ARG A 242 -1.86 -19.25 -0.36
N VAL A 243 -2.52 -19.81 -1.36
CA VAL A 243 -3.86 -19.40 -1.80
C VAL A 243 -4.89 -20.17 -0.97
N SER A 244 -5.88 -19.46 -0.44
CA SER A 244 -7.05 -20.03 0.25
C SER A 244 -8.33 -19.41 -0.29
N ALA A 245 -9.46 -20.07 -0.07
CA ALA A 245 -10.76 -19.57 -0.49
C ALA A 245 -11.51 -18.88 0.68
N LEU A 246 -12.21 -17.78 0.38
CA LEU A 246 -12.98 -17.00 1.35
C LEU A 246 -14.22 -17.73 1.88
N ASP A 247 -14.64 -18.80 1.22
CA ASP A 247 -15.75 -19.66 1.59
C ASP A 247 -15.34 -20.84 2.47
N GLU A 248 -14.05 -21.09 2.67
CA GLU A 248 -13.57 -22.04 3.68
C GLU A 248 -14.14 -21.66 5.04
N THR A 249 -14.60 -22.67 5.79
CA THR A 249 -15.42 -22.47 7.00
C THR A 249 -14.80 -21.49 8.01
N TYR A 250 -13.48 -21.50 8.17
CA TYR A 250 -12.79 -20.58 9.05
C TYR A 250 -12.87 -19.13 8.55
N PHE A 251 -12.51 -18.88 7.28
CA PHE A 251 -12.47 -17.54 6.69
C PHE A 251 -13.87 -16.96 6.51
N ALA A 252 -14.84 -17.77 6.09
CA ALA A 252 -16.22 -17.36 5.95
C ALA A 252 -16.82 -16.83 7.28
N LYS A 253 -16.49 -17.47 8.41
CA LYS A 253 -16.97 -17.08 9.74
C LYS A 253 -16.25 -15.87 10.34
N ARG A 254 -15.06 -15.53 9.84
CA ARG A 254 -14.16 -14.53 10.45
C ARG A 254 -13.95 -13.31 9.57
N PHE A 255 -14.54 -13.26 8.38
CA PHE A 255 -14.38 -12.15 7.45
C PHE A 255 -14.95 -10.86 8.05
N MET A 256 -14.11 -9.83 8.14
CA MET A 256 -14.47 -8.53 8.72
C MET A 256 -14.69 -7.43 7.66
N GLY A 257 -14.22 -7.65 6.43
CA GLY A 257 -14.31 -6.67 5.35
C GLY A 257 -13.05 -6.59 4.52
N GLY A 258 -13.15 -5.84 3.41
CA GLY A 258 -12.03 -5.51 2.54
C GLY A 258 -11.52 -4.07 2.75
N ARG A 259 -10.26 -3.81 2.37
CA ARG A 259 -9.72 -2.46 2.20
C ARG A 259 -9.03 -2.28 0.85
N ARG A 260 -9.30 -1.15 0.20
CA ARG A 260 -8.68 -0.73 -1.07
C ARG A 260 -7.75 0.47 -0.86
N TYR A 261 -6.62 0.45 -1.56
CA TYR A 261 -5.49 1.37 -1.35
C TYR A 261 -4.97 2.01 -2.65
N PHE A 262 -5.56 1.66 -3.80
CA PHE A 262 -5.20 2.17 -5.13
C PHE A 262 -6.30 3.04 -5.71
#